data_AF-A0A8T6PZK7-F1
#
_entry.id   AF-A0A8T6PZK7-F1
#
_cell.length_a   1.000
_cell.length_b   1.000
_cell.length_c   1.000
_cell.angle_alpha   90.00
_cell.angle_beta   90.00
_cell.angle_gamma   90.00
#
_symmetry.space_group_name_H-M   'P 1'
#
loop_
_entity.id
_entity.type
_entity.pdbx_description
1 polymer ?
#
loop_
_entity_poly.entity_id
_entity_poly.type
_entity_poly.pdbx_seq_one_letter_code
_entity_poly.pdbx_strand_id
1 'polypeptide(L)'
;MTDKQRTDLLTIPPGAVIYDRLVYEKECKAYTGLCRMTRLRMEKAGTFPVPRRLDDTKTAKNAWLLSELVAWARSWARVDHGPDTGDEGTSDYVASTSTEEMLRHMNEILADM
;
A
#
# COMPACT_ATOMS: atom_id res chain seq x y z
N MET A 1 -4.54 -7.21 -8.21
CA MET A 1 -5.38 -5.99 -8.12
C MET A 1 -4.62 -4.92 -8.87
N THR A 2 -5.25 -4.34 -9.89
CA THR A 2 -4.61 -3.74 -11.07
C THR A 2 -4.02 -2.36 -10.82
N ASP A 3 -2.74 -2.20 -11.18
CA ASP A 3 -2.00 -0.92 -11.31
C ASP A 3 -2.84 0.20 -11.93
N LYS A 4 -3.68 -0.15 -12.90
CA LYS A 4 -4.62 0.73 -13.60
C LYS A 4 -5.40 1.70 -12.69
N GLN A 5 -5.93 1.25 -11.54
CA GLN A 5 -6.74 2.13 -10.70
C GLN A 5 -5.92 3.15 -9.91
N ARG A 6 -4.66 2.82 -9.60
CA ARG A 6 -3.71 3.78 -9.01
C ARG A 6 -3.35 4.85 -10.03
N THR A 7 -3.11 4.43 -11.28
CA THR A 7 -2.82 5.31 -12.41
C THR A 7 -3.98 6.25 -12.72
N ASP A 8 -5.23 5.79 -12.58
CA ASP A 8 -6.42 6.63 -12.74
C ASP A 8 -6.43 7.85 -11.80
N LEU A 9 -5.98 7.70 -10.54
CA LEU A 9 -5.88 8.84 -9.61
C LEU A 9 -4.83 9.87 -10.02
N LEU A 10 -3.71 9.40 -10.57
CA LEU A 10 -2.60 10.24 -11.00
C LEU A 10 -2.87 10.94 -12.35
N THR A 11 -3.80 10.39 -13.14
CA THR A 11 -4.18 10.93 -14.47
C THR A 11 -5.04 12.19 -14.39
N ILE A 12 -5.69 12.43 -13.25
CA ILE A 12 -6.46 13.67 -13.03
C ILE A 12 -5.46 14.84 -13.05
N PRO A 13 -5.67 15.89 -13.88
CA PRO A 13 -4.73 17.00 -13.93
C PRO A 13 -4.84 17.90 -12.68
N PRO A 14 -3.74 18.55 -12.26
CA PRO A 14 -3.78 19.55 -11.19
C PRO A 14 -4.60 20.76 -11.67
N GLY A 15 -5.71 21.05 -10.99
CA GLY A 15 -6.65 22.12 -11.36
C GLY A 15 -7.96 21.64 -11.98
N ALA A 16 -8.12 20.35 -12.25
CA ALA A 16 -9.44 19.80 -12.59
C ALA A 16 -10.39 19.88 -11.38
N VAL A 17 -11.65 20.18 -11.66
CA VAL A 17 -12.73 20.08 -10.67
C VAL A 17 -12.95 18.60 -10.35
N ILE A 18 -12.49 18.17 -9.18
CA ILE A 18 -12.73 16.83 -8.66
C ILE A 18 -14.05 16.86 -7.91
N TYR A 19 -15.03 16.06 -8.35
CA TYR A 19 -16.23 15.86 -7.55
C TYR A 19 -15.89 15.04 -6.32
N ASP A 20 -16.03 15.66 -5.16
CA ASP A 20 -15.78 15.02 -3.87
C ASP A 20 -16.85 13.99 -3.55
N ARG A 21 -16.61 12.77 -4.04
CA ARG A 21 -17.38 11.59 -3.68
C ARG A 21 -16.69 10.85 -2.54
N LEU A 22 -17.51 10.22 -1.71
CA LEU A 22 -17.05 9.34 -0.66
C LEU A 22 -16.61 8.00 -1.26
N VAL A 23 -15.38 7.61 -0.93
CA VAL A 23 -14.73 6.39 -1.35
C VAL A 23 -14.70 5.44 -0.17
N TYR A 24 -15.30 4.26 -0.30
CA TYR A 24 -15.32 3.26 0.78
C TYR A 24 -14.09 2.37 0.77
N GLU A 25 -13.91 1.55 1.81
CA GLU A 25 -12.75 0.66 1.99
C GLU A 25 -12.40 -0.21 0.76
N LYS A 26 -13.39 -0.77 0.07
CA LYS A 26 -13.16 -1.62 -1.12
C LYS A 26 -12.51 -0.82 -2.25
N GLU A 27 -13.02 0.37 -2.51
CA GLU A 27 -12.50 1.27 -3.55
C GLU A 27 -11.16 1.87 -3.12
N CYS A 28 -11.04 2.31 -1.86
CA CYS A 28 -9.79 2.83 -1.30
C CYS A 28 -8.66 1.81 -1.43
N LYS A 29 -8.93 0.52 -1.15
CA LYS A 29 -7.96 -0.57 -1.38
C LYS A 29 -7.57 -0.68 -2.86
N ALA A 30 -8.53 -0.51 -3.77
CA ALA A 30 -8.29 -0.68 -5.19
C ALA A 30 -7.50 0.50 -5.78
N TYR A 31 -7.75 1.72 -5.30
CA TYR A 31 -7.02 2.92 -5.67
C TYR A 31 -5.59 2.98 -5.12
N THR A 32 -5.43 2.71 -3.82
CA THR A 32 -4.14 2.84 -3.14
C THR A 32 -3.27 1.60 -3.30
N GLY A 33 -3.89 0.44 -3.54
CA GLY A 33 -3.23 -0.87 -3.48
C GLY A 33 -2.85 -1.31 -2.06
N LEU A 34 -3.11 -0.48 -1.05
CA LEU A 34 -2.67 -0.71 0.32
C LEU A 34 -3.63 -1.62 1.09
N CYS A 35 -3.06 -2.58 1.82
CA CYS A 35 -3.84 -3.40 2.73
C CYS A 35 -4.34 -2.57 3.93
N ARG A 36 -5.37 -3.07 4.63
CA ARG A 36 -5.99 -2.38 5.76
C ARG A 36 -4.97 -2.03 6.86
N MET A 37 -4.04 -2.95 7.15
CA MET A 37 -3.06 -2.76 8.21
C MET A 37 -2.05 -1.67 7.86
N THR A 38 -1.59 -1.62 6.60
CA THR A 38 -0.70 -0.56 6.12
C THR A 38 -1.38 0.80 6.18
N ARG A 39 -2.64 0.90 5.75
CA ARG A 39 -3.43 2.14 5.88
C ARG A 39 -3.51 2.60 7.33
N LEU A 40 -3.84 1.70 8.27
CA LEU A 40 -3.90 2.04 9.70
C LEU A 40 -2.55 2.51 10.26
N ARG A 41 -1.44 1.89 9.84
CA ARG A 41 -0.09 2.32 10.25
C ARG A 41 0.23 3.72 9.71
N MET A 42 -0.09 3.98 8.44
CA MET A 42 0.16 5.29 7.82
C MET A 42 -0.77 6.38 8.35
N GLU A 43 -2.00 6.05 8.72
CA GLU A 43 -2.94 6.95 9.41
C GLU A 43 -2.35 7.39 10.75
N LYS A 44 -1.84 6.44 11.56
CA LYS A 44 -1.13 6.74 12.81
C LYS A 44 0.14 7.58 12.61
N ALA A 45 0.83 7.38 11.49
CA ALA A 45 2.00 8.17 11.11
C ALA A 45 1.65 9.54 10.51
N GLY A 46 0.36 9.85 10.30
CA GLY A 46 -0.08 11.09 9.66
C GLY A 46 0.23 11.18 8.16
N THR A 47 0.66 10.08 7.53
CA THR A 47 1.04 10.03 6.11
C THR A 47 -0.12 9.62 5.21
N PHE A 48 -1.24 9.16 5.77
CA PHE A 48 -2.43 8.75 5.02
C PHE A 48 -3.68 9.49 5.51
N PRO A 49 -4.63 9.85 4.64
CA PRO A 49 -5.83 10.59 5.02
C PRO A 49 -6.69 9.82 6.03
N VAL A 50 -7.21 10.55 7.02
CA VAL A 50 -8.04 10.00 8.09
C VAL A 50 -9.42 9.63 7.54
N PRO A 51 -9.92 8.40 7.76
CA PRO A 51 -11.27 8.03 7.35
C PRO A 51 -12.33 8.83 8.10
N ARG A 52 -13.32 9.31 7.36
CA ARG A 52 -14.55 9.87 7.89
C ARG A 52 -15.53 8.72 8.16
N ARG A 53 -16.07 8.69 9.37
CA ARG A 53 -17.18 7.79 9.72
C ARG A 53 -18.47 8.57 9.47
N LEU A 54 -19.31 8.09 8.55
CA LEU A 54 -20.56 8.75 8.20
C LEU A 54 -21.63 8.63 9.30
N ASP A 55 -21.48 7.65 10.18
CA ASP A 55 -22.41 7.40 11.27
C ASP A 55 -21.61 7.20 12.58
N ASP A 56 -22.18 7.57 13.71
CA ASP A 56 -21.59 7.32 15.03
C ASP A 56 -21.78 5.87 15.53
N THR A 57 -22.37 5.01 14.70
CA THR A 57 -22.61 3.61 15.05
C THR A 57 -21.32 2.79 14.98
N LYS A 58 -21.23 1.72 15.78
CA LYS A 58 -20.11 0.76 15.72
C LYS A 58 -19.95 0.10 14.34
N THR A 59 -21.00 0.12 13.51
CA THR A 59 -21.04 -0.46 12.16
C THR A 59 -20.75 0.59 11.08
N ALA A 60 -20.51 1.84 11.45
CA ALA A 60 -20.24 2.91 10.51
C ALA A 60 -19.05 2.56 9.60
N LYS A 61 -19.26 2.73 8.31
CA LYS A 61 -18.22 2.47 7.31
C LYS A 61 -17.25 3.63 7.30
N ASN A 62 -15.98 3.28 7.19
CA ASN A 62 -14.92 4.24 6.92
C ASN A 62 -15.02 4.68 5.45
N ALA A 63 -15.07 5.99 5.23
CA ALA A 63 -15.07 6.60 3.91
C ALA A 63 -14.01 7.70 3.83
N TRP A 64 -13.42 7.86 2.66
CA TRP A 64 -12.43 8.91 2.38
C TRP A 64 -12.96 9.82 1.28
N LEU A 65 -12.52 11.07 1.23
CA LEU A 65 -12.79 11.90 0.07
C LEU A 65 -11.88 11.51 -1.08
N LEU A 66 -12.43 11.49 -2.30
CA LEU A 66 -11.65 11.22 -3.49
C LEU A 66 -10.56 12.28 -3.68
N SER A 67 -10.84 13.57 -3.43
CA SER A 67 -9.83 14.64 -3.51
C SER A 67 -8.64 14.40 -2.58
N GLU A 68 -8.88 13.97 -1.34
CA GLU A 68 -7.86 13.65 -0.34
C GLU A 68 -6.98 12.49 -0.82
N LEU A 69 -7.59 11.43 -1.37
CA LEU A 69 -6.85 10.29 -1.91
C LEU A 69 -6.01 10.67 -3.15
N VAL A 70 -6.52 11.53 -4.03
CA VAL A 70 -5.78 12.03 -5.19
C VAL A 70 -4.60 12.90 -4.74
N ALA A 71 -4.82 13.81 -3.80
CA ALA A 71 -3.77 14.66 -3.24
C ALA A 71 -2.67 13.83 -2.55
N TRP A 72 -3.08 12.80 -1.81
CA TRP A 72 -2.17 11.84 -1.20
C TRP A 72 -1.35 11.08 -2.24
N ALA A 73 -2.01 10.49 -3.25
CA ALA A 73 -1.35 9.70 -4.29
C ALA A 73 -0.31 10.54 -5.05
N ARG A 74 -0.62 11.80 -5.35
CA ARG A 74 0.31 12.75 -5.97
C ARG A 74 1.48 13.09 -5.04
N SER A 75 1.22 13.32 -3.76
CA SER A 75 2.26 13.59 -2.77
C SER A 75 3.21 12.40 -2.64
N TRP A 76 2.67 11.18 -2.65
CA TRP A 76 3.44 9.94 -2.58
C TRP A 76 4.28 9.70 -3.83
N ALA A 77 3.74 9.95 -5.03
CA ALA A 77 4.49 9.84 -6.29
C ALA A 77 5.72 10.79 -6.37
N ARG A 78 5.71 11.89 -5.60
CA ARG A 78 6.86 12.81 -5.51
C ARG A 78 7.93 12.35 -4.52
N VAL A 79 7.60 11.43 -3.60
CA VAL A 79 8.52 10.92 -2.58
C VAL A 79 9.39 9.78 -3.11
N ASP A 80 8.92 9.03 -4.12
CA ASP A 80 9.63 7.88 -4.69
C ASP A 80 10.80 8.23 -5.64
N HIS A 81 11.06 9.51 -5.93
CA HIS A 81 12.18 9.95 -6.77
C HIS A 81 12.96 11.12 -6.15
N GLY A 82 13.56 10.90 -4.98
CA GLY A 82 14.80 11.61 -4.58
C GLY A 82 16.01 10.74 -4.95
N PRO A 83 17.16 11.32 -5.33
CA PRO A 83 18.30 10.53 -5.78
C PRO A 83 18.72 9.55 -4.68
N ASP A 84 18.95 8.32 -5.09
CA ASP A 84 19.59 7.26 -4.35
C ASP A 84 20.94 7.76 -3.81
N THR A 85 20.92 8.40 -2.63
CA THR A 85 22.08 8.40 -1.76
C THR A 85 21.92 7.18 -0.89
N GLY A 86 22.49 6.07 -1.37
CA GLY A 86 22.68 4.87 -0.60
C GLY A 86 23.28 5.23 0.74
N ASP A 87 22.47 5.12 1.79
CA ASP A 87 22.96 4.94 3.14
C ASP A 87 22.70 3.47 3.48
N GLU A 88 23.79 2.72 3.36
CA GLU A 88 23.92 1.31 3.62
C GLU A 88 23.72 1.08 5.13
N GLY A 89 22.49 0.73 5.51
CA GLY A 89 22.11 0.51 6.90
C GLY A 89 21.34 -0.80 7.10
N THR A 90 22.04 -1.91 6.91
CA THR A 90 21.82 -3.26 7.47
C THR A 90 20.36 -3.64 7.76
N SER A 91 19.72 -4.32 6.80
CA SER A 91 18.57 -5.19 7.09
C SER A 91 18.79 -6.55 6.44
N ASP A 92 19.41 -7.39 7.24
CA ASP A 92 19.54 -8.83 7.20
C ASP A 92 18.17 -9.51 7.02
N TYR A 93 17.75 -9.66 5.77
CA TYR A 93 16.70 -10.59 5.37
C TYR A 93 17.25 -11.56 4.32
N VAL A 94 17.87 -12.64 4.81
CA VAL A 94 18.27 -13.77 3.96
C VAL A 94 17.03 -14.57 3.60
N ALA A 95 16.64 -14.55 2.32
CA ALA A 95 15.73 -15.53 1.75
C ALA A 95 16.12 -15.81 0.30
N SER A 96 16.72 -16.98 0.05
CA SER A 96 16.59 -17.78 -1.17
C SER A 96 17.45 -19.05 -1.04
N THR A 97 16.92 -20.11 -0.45
CA THR A 97 17.38 -21.46 -0.83
C THR A 97 16.45 -21.94 -1.93
N SER A 98 17.03 -22.03 -3.14
CA SER A 98 16.40 -22.59 -4.32
C SER A 98 15.78 -23.94 -3.99
N THR A 99 14.63 -24.26 -4.57
CA THR A 99 13.88 -25.51 -4.34
C THR A 99 14.73 -26.77 -4.52
N GLU A 100 15.80 -26.70 -5.32
CA GLU A 100 16.78 -27.76 -5.49
C GLU A 100 17.62 -28.05 -4.23
N GLU A 101 17.95 -27.03 -3.44
CA GLU A 101 18.75 -27.18 -2.22
C GLU A 101 17.92 -27.79 -1.08
N MET A 102 16.61 -27.47 -1.00
CA MET A 102 15.70 -28.10 -0.04
C MET A 102 15.46 -29.59 -0.35
N LEU A 103 15.38 -29.96 -1.63
CA LEU A 103 15.23 -31.36 -2.03
C LEU A 103 16.48 -32.19 -1.74
N ARG A 104 17.68 -31.61 -1.93
CA ARG A 104 18.93 -32.27 -1.54
C ARG A 104 18.98 -32.56 -0.05
N HIS A 105 18.61 -31.58 0.78
CA HIS A 105 18.64 -31.73 2.23
C HIS A 105 17.60 -32.74 2.74
N MET A 106 16.39 -32.77 2.17
CA MET A 106 15.39 -33.78 2.53
C MET A 106 15.81 -35.21 2.18
N ASN A 107 16.53 -35.40 1.07
CA ASN A 107 16.95 -36.74 0.64
C ASN A 107 18.12 -37.28 1.48
N GLU A 108 18.95 -36.40 2.04
CA GLU A 108 20.05 -36.78 2.94
C GLU A 108 19.52 -37.24 4.31
N ILE A 109 18.46 -36.60 4.82
CA ILE A 109 17.82 -36.98 6.10
C ILE A 109 17.11 -38.34 6.02
N LEU A 110 16.59 -38.72 4.85
CA LEU A 110 15.95 -40.02 4.61
C LEU A 110 16.95 -41.17 4.46
N ALA A 111 18.23 -40.89 4.24
CA ALA A 111 19.28 -41.89 4.05
C ALA A 111 19.97 -42.32 5.38
N ASP A 112 19.73 -41.60 6.48
CA ASP A 112 20.32 -41.87 7.81
C ASP A 112 19.32 -42.50 8.79
N MET A 113 18.19 -43.06 8.30
CA MET A 113 17.21 -43.82 9.09
C MET A 113 17.25 -45.31 8.78
#